data_AF-A0A8T7EP73-F1
#
_entry.id   AF-A0A8T7EP73-F1
#
_cell.length_a   1.000
_cell.length_b   1.000
_cell.length_c   1.000
_cell.angle_alpha   90.00
_cell.angle_beta   90.00
_cell.angle_gamma   90.00
#
_symmetry.space_group_name_H-M   'P 1'
#
loop_
_entity.id
_entity.type
_entity.pdbx_description
1 polymer ?
#
loop_
_entity_poly.entity_id
_entity_poly.type
_entity_poly.pdbx_seq_one_letter_code
_entity_poly.pdbx_strand_id
1 'polypeptide(L)'
;MHTNSAYAIDDLLRLQLEPELAVIPPENRLLLTNHETLGYFASAYGFDVLGFVLPGGSTLAEPSARDIAALVELVRSSGVKAIFVETTVVSRVAELVAAEAGTPLVSLYTDSLSDVQGPAPTYLDYTAYNFAAITDALAP
;
A
#
# COMPACT_ATOMS: atom_id res chain seq x y z
N MET A 1 16.98 21.99 25.24
CA MET A 1 15.99 21.71 24.18
C MET A 1 16.65 20.75 23.23
N HIS A 2 16.50 19.44 23.46
CA HIS A 2 17.11 18.41 22.62
C HIS A 2 16.19 18.21 21.42
N THR A 3 16.50 18.85 20.29
CA THR A 3 15.86 18.51 19.02
C THR A 3 16.30 17.09 18.68
N ASN A 4 15.40 16.11 18.83
CA ASN A 4 15.71 14.72 18.55
C ASN A 4 15.97 14.59 17.05
N SER A 5 17.18 14.24 16.63
CA SER A 5 17.58 14.19 15.21
C SER A 5 16.67 13.29 14.35
N ALA A 6 15.99 12.32 14.97
CA ALA A 6 15.01 11.46 14.31
C ALA A 6 13.79 12.22 13.75
N TYR A 7 13.27 13.22 14.48
CA TYR A 7 12.12 14.02 13.99
C TYR A 7 12.50 14.90 12.80
N ALA A 8 13.74 15.40 12.78
CA ALA A 8 14.22 16.22 11.66
C ALA A 8 14.36 15.40 10.37
N ILE A 9 14.72 14.11 10.47
CA ILE A 9 14.87 13.23 9.30
C ILE A 9 13.50 12.90 8.70
N ASP A 10 12.51 12.57 9.54
CA ASP A 10 11.15 12.26 9.09
C ASP A 10 10.48 13.47 8.41
N ASP A 11 10.60 14.66 9.00
CA ASP A 11 10.08 15.89 8.42
C ASP A 11 10.73 16.23 7.06
N LEU A 12 12.05 16.03 6.95
CA LEU A 12 12.76 16.27 5.68
C LEU A 12 12.33 15.27 4.60
N LEU A 13 12.19 13.99 4.97
CA LEU A 13 11.75 12.94 4.05
C LEU A 13 10.32 13.21 3.56
N ARG A 14 9.43 13.60 4.47
CA ARG A 14 8.06 13.99 4.14
C ARG A 14 8.02 15.15 3.15
N LEU A 15 8.78 16.22 3.42
CA LEU A 15 8.85 17.39 2.53
C LEU A 15 9.41 17.05 1.14
N GLN A 16 10.27 16.04 1.04
CA GLN A 16 10.82 15.59 -0.24
C GLN A 16 9.84 14.74 -1.04
N LEU A 17 9.10 13.83 -0.39
CA LEU A 17 8.29 12.83 -1.08
C LEU A 17 6.81 13.23 -1.26
N GLU A 18 6.26 14.07 -0.39
CA GLU A 18 4.86 14.54 -0.51
C GLU A 18 4.51 15.14 -1.88
N PRO A 19 5.37 15.95 -2.52
CA PRO A 19 5.09 16.50 -3.85
C PRO A 19 4.89 15.42 -4.92
N GLU A 20 5.47 14.23 -4.76
CA GLU A 20 5.30 13.12 -5.72
C GLU A 20 3.84 12.63 -5.73
N LEU A 21 3.19 12.58 -4.56
CA LEU A 21 1.79 12.17 -4.44
C LEU A 21 0.81 13.18 -5.05
N ALA A 22 1.24 14.43 -5.30
CA ALA A 22 0.38 15.47 -5.85
C ALA A 22 -0.06 15.19 -7.30
N VAL A 23 0.67 14.32 -8.02
CA VAL A 23 0.29 13.92 -9.38
C VAL A 23 -0.87 12.92 -9.41
N ILE A 24 -1.15 12.27 -8.27
CA ILE A 24 -2.26 11.32 -8.14
C ILE A 24 -3.55 12.12 -7.95
N PRO A 25 -4.50 12.05 -8.90
CA PRO A 25 -5.75 12.78 -8.79
C PRO A 25 -6.60 12.20 -7.65
N PRO A 26 -7.41 13.02 -6.95
CA PRO A 26 -8.15 12.59 -5.76
C PRO A 26 -8.97 11.31 -5.95
N GLU A 27 -9.59 11.12 -7.11
CA GLU A 27 -10.37 9.94 -7.46
C GLU A 27 -9.56 8.64 -7.54
N ASN A 28 -8.25 8.72 -7.74
CA ASN A 28 -7.36 7.56 -7.76
C ASN A 28 -6.76 7.25 -6.38
N ARG A 29 -7.03 8.08 -5.35
CA ARG A 29 -6.47 7.93 -3.99
C ARG A 29 -7.20 6.89 -3.15
N LEU A 30 -7.52 5.75 -3.76
CA LEU A 30 -8.16 4.60 -3.14
C LEU A 30 -7.11 3.52 -2.94
N LEU A 31 -6.99 3.03 -1.71
CA LEU A 31 -6.06 1.96 -1.35
C LEU A 31 -6.84 0.70 -1.00
N LEU A 32 -6.56 -0.40 -1.70
CA LEU A 32 -6.91 -1.74 -1.25
C LEU A 32 -5.64 -2.44 -0.78
N THR A 33 -5.61 -2.92 0.45
CA THR A 33 -4.41 -3.53 1.04
C THR A 33 -4.63 -4.98 1.44
N ASN A 34 -3.57 -5.75 1.65
CA ASN A 34 -3.71 -7.12 2.15
C ASN A 34 -4.29 -7.16 3.58
N HIS A 35 -3.78 -6.29 4.47
CA HIS A 35 -4.29 -6.05 5.83
C HIS A 35 -4.10 -4.59 6.27
N GLU A 36 -4.35 -4.26 7.54
CA GLU A 36 -4.49 -2.88 8.06
C GLU A 36 -3.17 -2.05 8.17
N THR A 37 -2.27 -2.10 7.18
CA THR A 37 -0.93 -1.48 7.26
C THR A 37 -0.82 -0.03 6.77
N LEU A 38 -1.68 0.42 5.86
CA LEU A 38 -1.59 1.78 5.28
C LEU A 38 -2.50 2.83 5.94
N GLY A 39 -3.14 2.53 7.06
CA GLY A 39 -4.07 3.47 7.71
C GLY A 39 -3.44 4.82 8.07
N TYR A 40 -2.21 4.82 8.60
CA TYR A 40 -1.48 6.06 8.90
C TYR A 40 -1.10 6.83 7.64
N PHE A 41 -0.60 6.14 6.61
CA PHE A 41 -0.29 6.76 5.32
C PHE A 41 -1.53 7.43 4.72
N ALA A 42 -2.65 6.71 4.71
CA ALA A 42 -3.90 7.20 4.15
C ALA A 42 -4.39 8.47 4.86
N SER A 43 -4.38 8.46 6.19
CA SER A 43 -4.74 9.62 7.02
C SER A 43 -3.80 10.82 6.80
N ALA A 44 -2.49 10.58 6.71
CA ALA A 44 -1.48 11.62 6.57
C ALA A 44 -1.52 12.30 5.19
N TYR A 45 -1.76 11.54 4.12
CA TYR A 45 -1.61 12.01 2.74
C TYR A 45 -2.93 12.14 1.96
N GLY A 46 -4.07 11.93 2.62
CA GLY A 46 -5.40 12.10 2.04
C GLY A 46 -5.77 11.02 1.04
N PHE A 47 -5.60 9.76 1.44
CA PHE A 47 -6.12 8.59 0.74
C PHE A 47 -7.22 7.94 1.56
N ASP A 48 -8.08 7.17 0.89
CA ASP A 48 -9.09 6.34 1.53
C ASP A 48 -8.71 4.86 1.43
N VAL A 49 -8.75 4.15 2.57
CA VAL A 49 -8.60 2.70 2.58
C VAL A 49 -9.98 2.09 2.29
N LEU A 50 -10.12 1.52 1.09
CA LEU A 50 -11.36 0.94 0.60
C LEU A 50 -11.70 -0.38 1.30
N GLY A 51 -10.67 -1.17 1.64
CA GLY A 51 -10.85 -2.45 2.29
C GLY A 51 -9.57 -3.28 2.33
N PHE A 52 -9.72 -4.48 2.89
CA PHE A 52 -8.63 -5.43 3.13
C PHE A 52 -8.92 -6.75 2.43
N VAL A 53 -7.91 -7.34 1.79
CA VAL A 53 -8.03 -8.67 1.18
C VAL A 53 -8.26 -9.73 2.26
N LEU A 54 -7.61 -9.58 3.42
CA LEU A 54 -7.74 -10.47 4.58
C LEU A 54 -8.17 -9.64 5.80
N PRO A 55 -9.50 -9.46 6.02
CA PRO A 55 -9.99 -8.67 7.14
C PRO A 55 -9.66 -9.32 8.49
N GLY A 56 -9.10 -8.54 9.43
CA GLY A 56 -8.82 -8.97 10.81
C GLY A 56 -7.40 -9.44 11.09
N GLY A 57 -6.43 -9.18 10.19
CA GLY A 57 -4.99 -9.37 10.41
C GLY A 57 -4.52 -10.80 10.69
N SER A 58 -5.42 -11.79 10.65
CA SER A 58 -5.11 -13.20 10.91
C SER A 58 -4.90 -13.93 9.60
N THR A 59 -3.67 -14.41 9.36
CA THR A 59 -3.33 -15.30 8.24
C THR A 59 -3.92 -16.71 8.39
N LEU A 60 -4.62 -17.00 9.49
CA LEU A 60 -5.09 -18.34 9.85
C LEU A 60 -6.47 -18.70 9.29
N ALA A 61 -7.28 -17.72 8.89
CA ALA A 61 -8.59 -17.96 8.32
C ALA A 61 -8.57 -17.60 6.83
N GLU A 62 -8.62 -18.61 5.98
CA GLU A 62 -8.81 -18.39 4.55
C GLU A 62 -10.22 -17.85 4.28
N PRO A 63 -10.37 -16.78 3.48
CA PRO A 63 -11.67 -16.23 3.13
C PRO A 63 -12.50 -17.23 2.33
N SER A 64 -13.82 -17.19 2.50
CA SER A 64 -14.71 -18.07 1.73
C SER A 64 -14.78 -17.62 0.26
N ALA A 65 -15.21 -18.51 -0.63
CA ALA A 65 -15.43 -18.17 -2.05
C ALA A 65 -16.41 -17.01 -2.22
N ARG A 66 -17.39 -16.87 -1.31
CA ARG A 66 -18.33 -15.74 -1.31
C ARG A 66 -17.64 -14.43 -0.98
N ASP A 67 -16.72 -14.44 -0.02
CA ASP A 67 -15.96 -13.24 0.39
C ASP A 67 -15.03 -12.79 -0.74
N ILE A 68 -14.36 -13.75 -1.40
CA ILE A 68 -13.52 -13.48 -2.57
C ILE A 68 -14.35 -12.85 -3.70
N ALA A 69 -15.52 -13.42 -4.03
CA ALA A 69 -16.39 -12.86 -5.06
C ALA A 69 -16.88 -11.45 -4.71
N ALA A 70 -17.24 -11.20 -3.46
CA ALA A 70 -17.63 -9.86 -2.99
C ALA A 70 -16.48 -8.85 -3.12
N LEU A 71 -15.25 -9.28 -2.81
CA LEU A 71 -14.06 -8.45 -2.94
C LEU A 71 -13.72 -8.15 -4.40
N VAL A 72 -13.81 -9.13 -5.30
CA VAL A 72 -13.63 -8.91 -6.75
C VAL A 72 -14.61 -7.85 -7.26
N GLU A 73 -15.88 -7.94 -6.87
CA GLU A 73 -16.90 -6.95 -7.27
C GLU A 73 -16.65 -5.57 -6.66
N LEU A 74 -16.16 -5.49 -5.41
CA LEU A 74 -15.72 -4.24 -4.80
C LEU A 74 -14.58 -3.60 -5.62
N VAL A 75 -13.56 -4.37 -6.00
CA VAL A 75 -12.43 -3.86 -6.80
C VAL A 75 -12.91 -3.35 -8.16
N ARG A 76 -13.75 -4.13 -8.86
CA ARG A 76 -14.30 -3.73 -10.16
C ARG A 76 -15.18 -2.47 -10.10
N SER A 77 -15.97 -2.32 -9.04
CA SER A 77 -16.95 -1.22 -8.92
C SER A 77 -16.38 0.06 -8.31
N SER A 78 -15.27 -0.03 -7.56
CA SER A 78 -14.66 1.11 -6.87
C SER A 78 -13.79 2.00 -7.75
N GLY A 79 -13.30 1.47 -8.89
CA GLY A 79 -12.38 2.19 -9.77
C GLY A 79 -10.93 2.24 -9.23
N VAL A 80 -10.61 1.45 -8.19
CA VAL A 80 -9.24 1.33 -7.67
C VAL A 80 -8.28 0.90 -8.78
N LYS A 81 -7.09 1.51 -8.82
CA LYS A 81 -6.10 1.27 -9.89
C LYS A 81 -5.14 0.15 -9.58
N ALA A 82 -4.91 -0.16 -8.30
CA ALA A 82 -3.97 -1.18 -7.86
C ALA A 82 -4.39 -1.78 -6.51
N ILE A 83 -3.97 -3.01 -6.27
CA ILE A 83 -4.07 -3.69 -4.98
C ILE A 83 -2.67 -3.74 -4.37
N PHE A 84 -2.50 -3.16 -3.19
CA PHE A 84 -1.23 -3.09 -2.50
C PHE A 84 -1.04 -4.28 -1.57
N VAL A 85 0.03 -5.03 -1.78
CA VAL A 85 0.38 -6.21 -0.98
C VAL A 85 1.76 -6.04 -0.37
N GLU A 86 2.06 -6.82 0.64
CA GLU A 86 3.32 -6.68 1.37
C GLU A 86 4.34 -7.63 0.78
N THR A 87 5.60 -7.20 0.70
CA THR A 87 6.68 -8.03 0.15
C THR A 87 6.90 -9.32 0.94
N THR A 88 6.56 -9.31 2.23
CA THR A 88 6.67 -10.47 3.13
C THR A 88 5.47 -11.41 3.06
N VAL A 89 4.30 -10.93 2.61
CA VAL A 89 3.04 -11.67 2.58
C VAL A 89 2.26 -11.32 1.32
N VAL A 90 2.59 -12.00 0.22
CA VAL A 90 1.71 -12.04 -0.95
C VAL A 90 0.74 -13.20 -0.77
N SER A 91 -0.53 -12.90 -0.50
CA SER A 91 -1.55 -13.94 -0.31
C SER A 91 -2.03 -14.44 -1.67
N ARG A 92 -2.21 -15.76 -1.80
CA ARG A 92 -2.85 -16.39 -2.98
C ARG A 92 -4.24 -15.81 -3.26
N VAL A 93 -4.89 -15.29 -2.22
CA VAL A 93 -6.18 -14.58 -2.32
C VAL A 93 -6.00 -13.26 -3.06
N ALA A 94 -4.99 -12.45 -2.73
CA ALA A 94 -4.72 -11.18 -3.42
C ALA A 94 -4.41 -11.42 -4.90
N GLU A 95 -3.61 -12.44 -5.23
CA GLU A 95 -3.34 -12.84 -6.61
C GLU A 95 -4.62 -13.21 -7.37
N LEU A 96 -5.49 -14.01 -6.74
CA LEU A 96 -6.75 -14.42 -7.33
C LEU A 96 -7.68 -13.23 -7.57
N VAL A 97 -7.83 -12.36 -6.56
CA VAL A 97 -8.67 -11.15 -6.67
C VAL A 97 -8.15 -10.22 -7.76
N ALA A 98 -6.83 -9.98 -7.80
CA ALA A 98 -6.18 -9.18 -8.83
C ALA A 98 -6.43 -9.73 -10.24
N ALA A 99 -6.24 -11.04 -10.41
CA ALA A 99 -6.44 -11.73 -11.68
C ALA A 99 -7.91 -11.66 -12.13
N GLU A 100 -8.86 -11.91 -11.23
CA GLU A 100 -10.29 -11.86 -11.58
C GLU A 100 -10.79 -10.42 -11.79
N ALA A 101 -10.35 -9.46 -10.98
CA ALA A 101 -10.73 -8.06 -11.12
C ALA A 101 -10.02 -7.35 -12.29
N GLY A 102 -8.94 -7.92 -12.83
CA GLY A 102 -8.11 -7.28 -13.84
C GLY A 102 -7.34 -6.07 -13.32
N THR A 103 -6.99 -6.09 -12.02
CA THR A 103 -6.32 -4.98 -11.32
C THR A 103 -4.92 -5.44 -10.90
N PRO A 104 -3.86 -4.66 -11.16
CA PRO A 104 -2.49 -5.06 -10.84
C PRO A 104 -2.23 -5.15 -9.33
N LEU A 105 -1.33 -6.06 -8.95
CA LEU A 105 -0.71 -6.10 -7.62
C LEU A 105 0.51 -5.18 -7.58
N VAL A 106 0.66 -4.44 -6.49
CA VAL A 106 1.83 -3.61 -6.21
C VAL A 106 2.38 -4.02 -4.86
N SER A 107 3.63 -4.48 -4.83
CA SER A 107 4.29 -4.86 -3.58
C SER A 107 4.87 -3.64 -2.89
N LEU A 108 4.57 -3.50 -1.60
CA LEU A 108 5.14 -2.50 -0.70
C LEU A 108 5.94 -3.20 0.38
N TYR A 109 6.99 -2.54 0.83
CA TYR A 109 7.61 -2.95 2.08
C TYR A 109 6.78 -2.37 3.24
N THR A 110 6.53 -3.13 4.30
CA THR A 110 5.75 -2.69 5.48
C THR A 110 6.49 -2.99 6.78
N ASP A 111 6.85 -4.26 6.97
CA ASP A 111 7.38 -4.77 8.25
C ASP A 111 8.87 -5.07 8.23
N SER A 112 9.51 -5.02 7.06
CA SER A 112 10.92 -5.35 6.91
C SER A 112 11.60 -4.51 5.83
N LEU A 113 12.89 -4.24 6.05
CA LEU A 113 13.80 -3.74 5.02
C LEU A 113 14.13 -4.87 4.04
N SER A 114 14.59 -4.51 2.85
CA SER A 114 15.23 -5.47 1.96
C SER A 114 16.61 -5.86 2.49
N ASP A 115 17.20 -6.89 1.87
CA ASP A 115 18.63 -7.13 2.01
C ASP A 115 19.45 -5.89 1.59
N VAL A 116 20.72 -5.84 2.00
CA VAL A 116 21.64 -4.72 1.71
C VAL A 116 21.88 -4.47 0.22
N GLN A 117 21.52 -5.43 -0.65
CA GLN A 117 21.59 -5.34 -2.10
C GLN A 117 20.22 -5.11 -2.76
N GLY A 118 19.15 -5.10 -1.97
CA GLY A 118 17.79 -4.88 -2.44
C GLY A 118 17.43 -3.40 -2.56
N PRO A 119 16.18 -3.09 -2.96
CA PRO A 119 15.74 -1.74 -3.26
C PRO A 119 15.41 -0.88 -2.02
N ALA A 120 15.31 -1.48 -0.84
CA ALA A 120 14.88 -0.83 0.40
C ALA A 120 15.76 -1.22 1.60
N PRO A 121 17.10 -1.08 1.54
CA PRO A 121 18.01 -1.58 2.58
C PRO A 121 18.03 -0.71 3.85
N THR A 122 17.48 0.50 3.78
CA THR A 122 17.34 1.42 4.91
C THR A 122 15.90 1.93 5.02
N TYR A 123 15.55 2.52 6.16
CA TYR A 123 14.24 3.13 6.36
C TYR A 123 13.93 4.23 5.33
N LEU A 124 14.92 5.03 4.94
CA LEU A 124 14.73 6.09 3.94
C LEU A 124 14.44 5.50 2.57
N ASP A 125 15.20 4.49 2.16
CA ASP A 125 15.02 3.81 0.88
C ASP A 125 13.68 3.06 0.83
N TYR A 126 13.31 2.42 1.93
CA TYR A 126 12.00 1.79 2.14
C TYR A 126 10.85 2.77 1.93
N THR A 127 10.92 3.96 2.53
CA THR A 127 9.85 4.96 2.41
C THR A 127 9.81 5.52 0.99
N ALA A 128 10.97 5.88 0.42
CA ALA A 128 11.06 6.37 -0.95
C ALA A 128 10.52 5.34 -1.96
N TYR A 129 10.87 4.07 -1.79
CA TYR A 129 10.34 2.97 -2.62
C TYR A 129 8.82 2.90 -2.57
N ASN A 130 8.23 2.92 -1.37
CA ASN A 130 6.78 2.82 -1.23
C ASN A 130 6.05 4.03 -1.83
N PHE A 131 6.59 5.25 -1.65
CA PHE A 131 6.01 6.46 -2.25
C PHE A 131 6.05 6.40 -3.78
N ALA A 132 7.19 6.00 -4.35
CA ALA A 132 7.33 5.83 -5.79
C ALA A 132 6.37 4.75 -6.31
N ALA A 133 6.30 3.58 -5.66
CA ALA A 133 5.43 2.48 -6.06
C ALA A 133 3.94 2.86 -6.02
N ILE A 134 3.50 3.60 -4.98
CA ILE A 134 2.13 4.12 -4.88
C ILE A 134 1.88 5.16 -5.97
N THR A 135 2.84 6.05 -6.22
CA THR A 135 2.71 7.10 -7.25
C THR A 135 2.60 6.50 -8.64
N ASP A 136 3.53 5.61 -9.01
CA ASP A 136 3.55 4.96 -10.32
C ASP A 136 2.28 4.14 -10.58
N ALA A 137 1.71 3.55 -9.53
CA ALA A 137 0.50 2.73 -9.65
C ALA A 137 -0.80 3.55 -9.81
N LEU A 138 -0.82 4.79 -9.32
CA LEU A 138 -2.05 5.59 -9.20
C LEU A 138 -2.04 6.88 -10.05
N ALA A 139 -0.87 7.27 -10.58
CA ALA A 139 -0.76 8.38 -11.51
C ALA A 139 -1.44 8.08 -12.86
N PRO A 140 -1.89 9.11 -13.61
CA PRO A 140 -2.54 8.94 -14.92
C PRO A 140 -1.65 8.42 -16.05
#